data_AF-A0A434RW64-F1
#
_entry.id   AF-A0A434RW64-F1
#
_cell.length_a   1.000
_cell.length_b   1.000
_cell.length_c   1.000
_cell.angle_alpha   90.00
_cell.angle_beta   90.00
_cell.angle_gamma   90.00
#
_symmetry.space_group_name_H-M   'P 1'
#
loop_
_entity.id
_entity.type
_entity.pdbx_description
1 polymer ?
#
loop_
_entity_poly.entity_id
_entity_poly.type
_entity_poly.pdbx_seq_one_letter_code
_entity_poly.pdbx_strand_id
1 'polypeptide(L)'
;MTVLAKDSVAQPADVPAVPTFSEATGLWAKIGLLSFGGPAGQIALMHKELVEERRWIGEERFLHALNYCMLLPGPEAQQLAVYIGWLLHRTAGGLVAGTLFVLPGALVMLALSSFYMLYNDAPVIEALFFGIKAAVLAVVVEAVIRIGKRALKNRVMVAIAVAAFLAIYVLKLPFPLIVLAAGLIGWVGNHFAPGLFSGSAHGKGNAAADRGGVVDLMFERGELGHTV
;
A
#
# COMPACT_ATOMS: atom_id res chain seq x y z
N MET A 1 60.09 20.66 -14.71
CA MET A 1 59.55 19.98 -13.52
C MET A 1 58.13 20.46 -13.33
N THR A 2 57.20 19.82 -14.02
CA THR A 2 55.78 20.21 -14.09
C THR A 2 55.02 19.28 -13.15
N VAL A 3 54.67 19.77 -11.97
CA VAL A 3 53.74 19.07 -11.08
C VAL A 3 52.34 19.34 -11.60
N LEU A 4 51.82 18.42 -12.40
CA LEU A 4 50.41 18.41 -12.81
C LEU A 4 49.58 18.11 -11.56
N ALA A 5 48.82 19.13 -11.13
CA ALA A 5 47.70 18.95 -10.24
C ALA A 5 46.76 17.92 -10.87
N LYS A 6 46.72 16.74 -10.27
CA LYS A 6 45.69 15.75 -10.57
C LYS A 6 44.41 16.32 -10.01
N ASP A 7 43.60 16.93 -10.87
CA ASP A 7 42.19 17.21 -10.60
C ASP A 7 41.54 15.88 -10.23
N SER A 8 41.45 15.63 -8.92
CA SER A 8 40.65 14.57 -8.35
C SER A 8 39.20 14.93 -8.59
N VAL A 9 38.71 14.59 -9.79
CA VAL A 9 37.28 14.41 -10.04
C VAL A 9 36.78 13.47 -8.96
N ALA A 10 35.98 14.00 -8.05
CA ALA A 10 35.30 13.21 -7.03
C ALA A 10 34.61 12.03 -7.72
N GLN A 11 34.92 10.80 -7.29
CA GLN A 11 34.18 9.61 -7.73
C GLN A 11 32.70 9.83 -7.47
N PRO A 12 31.81 9.62 -8.47
CA PRO A 12 30.38 9.68 -8.22
C PRO A 12 30.07 8.64 -7.13
N ALA A 13 29.48 9.13 -6.03
CA ALA A 13 29.12 8.32 -4.88
C ALA A 13 28.29 7.10 -5.33
N ASP A 14 28.80 5.91 -5.01
CA ASP A 14 28.18 4.57 -5.04
C ASP A 14 26.76 4.54 -5.63
N VAL A 15 26.69 4.55 -6.97
CA VAL A 15 25.45 4.38 -7.71
C VAL A 15 25.07 2.91 -7.60
N PRO A 16 23.91 2.57 -7.00
CA PRO A 16 23.50 1.18 -6.89
C PRO A 16 23.37 0.57 -8.30
N ALA A 17 23.82 -0.68 -8.45
CA ALA A 17 23.69 -1.39 -9.71
C ALA A 17 22.20 -1.66 -10.03
N VAL A 18 21.86 -1.72 -11.32
CA VAL A 18 20.52 -2.12 -11.78
C VAL A 18 20.23 -3.52 -11.27
N PRO A 19 19.12 -3.73 -10.52
CA PRO A 19 18.83 -5.04 -9.98
C PRO A 19 18.60 -6.03 -11.09
N THR A 20 19.11 -7.25 -10.92
CA THR A 20 18.78 -8.35 -11.80
C THR A 20 17.33 -8.81 -11.57
N PHE A 21 16.74 -9.44 -12.58
CA PHE A 21 15.37 -9.94 -12.48
C PHE A 21 15.19 -10.94 -11.33
N SER A 22 16.22 -11.75 -11.06
CA SER A 22 16.22 -12.72 -9.95
C SER A 22 16.18 -12.04 -8.59
N GLU A 23 16.99 -10.99 -8.40
CA GLU A 23 17.02 -10.21 -7.15
C GLU A 23 15.68 -9.50 -6.91
N ALA A 24 15.10 -8.91 -7.96
CA ALA A 24 13.78 -8.30 -7.88
C ALA A 24 12.71 -9.33 -7.54
N THR A 25 12.73 -10.50 -8.18
CA THR A 25 11.79 -11.61 -7.90
C THR A 25 11.88 -12.05 -6.43
N GLY A 26 13.10 -12.20 -5.89
CA GLY A 26 13.31 -12.52 -4.48
C GLY A 26 12.75 -11.47 -3.54
N LEU A 27 12.91 -10.19 -3.87
CA LEU A 27 12.30 -9.10 -3.09
C LEU A 27 10.77 -9.16 -3.14
N TRP A 28 10.17 -9.33 -4.31
CA TRP A 28 8.71 -9.41 -4.44
C TRP A 28 8.12 -10.60 -3.68
N ALA A 29 8.80 -11.76 -3.71
CA ALA A 29 8.42 -12.91 -2.91
C ALA A 29 8.50 -12.61 -1.40
N LYS A 30 9.58 -11.94 -0.95
CA LYS A 30 9.73 -11.51 0.45
C LYS A 30 8.62 -10.53 0.85
N ILE A 31 8.31 -9.53 0.03
CA ILE A 31 7.24 -8.58 0.28
C ILE A 31 5.89 -9.31 0.35
N GLY A 32 5.60 -10.22 -0.58
CA GLY A 32 4.36 -11.00 -0.55
C GLY A 32 4.21 -11.85 0.71
N LEU A 33 5.30 -12.50 1.16
CA LEU A 33 5.31 -13.29 2.39
C LEU A 33 5.22 -12.44 3.65
N LEU A 34 5.74 -11.21 3.63
CA LEU A 34 5.76 -10.28 4.77
C LEU A 34 4.66 -9.21 4.70
N SER A 35 3.66 -9.37 3.83
CA SER A 35 2.59 -8.38 3.60
C SER A 35 1.54 -8.34 4.72
N PHE A 36 1.98 -8.19 5.97
CA PHE A 36 1.14 -8.01 7.15
C PHE A 36 1.20 -6.56 7.65
N GLY A 37 0.24 -6.16 8.49
CA GLY A 37 0.20 -4.80 9.07
C GLY A 37 -0.65 -3.78 8.32
N GLY A 38 -1.44 -4.22 7.33
CA GLY A 38 -2.34 -3.37 6.56
C GLY A 38 -1.63 -2.49 5.52
N PRO A 39 -2.37 -1.61 4.81
CA PRO A 39 -1.82 -0.87 3.68
C PRO A 39 -0.60 -0.01 4.04
N ALA A 40 -0.65 0.70 5.17
CA ALA A 40 0.45 1.54 5.62
C ALA A 40 1.71 0.73 5.98
N GLY A 41 1.55 -0.44 6.61
CA GLY A 41 2.67 -1.33 6.94
C GLY A 41 3.32 -1.91 5.68
N GLN A 42 2.51 -2.32 4.70
CA GLN A 42 2.98 -2.82 3.41
C GLN A 42 3.72 -1.74 2.62
N ILE A 43 3.21 -0.49 2.60
CA ILE A 43 3.87 0.66 1.96
C ILE A 43 5.18 1.00 2.65
N ALA A 44 5.21 0.99 3.99
CA ALA A 44 6.43 1.23 4.76
C ALA A 44 7.49 0.13 4.50
N LEU A 45 7.09 -1.14 4.42
CA LEU A 45 7.99 -2.23 4.06
C LEU A 45 8.58 -2.04 2.65
N MET A 46 7.75 -1.67 1.69
CA MET A 46 8.19 -1.37 0.33
C MET A 46 9.17 -0.19 0.30
N HIS A 47 8.86 0.91 0.98
CA HIS A 47 9.74 2.08 1.09
C HIS A 47 11.10 1.70 1.70
N LYS A 48 11.09 1.00 2.84
CA LYS A 48 12.31 0.53 3.51
C LYS A 48 13.19 -0.33 2.58
N GLU A 49 12.62 -1.33 1.92
CA GLU A 49 13.41 -2.23 1.08
C GLU A 49 13.86 -1.57 -0.24
N LEU A 50 12.98 -0.80 -0.90
CA LEU A 50 13.22 -0.28 -2.25
C LEU A 50 13.99 1.05 -2.25
N VAL A 51 13.72 1.92 -1.27
CA VAL A 51 14.30 3.27 -1.17
C VAL A 51 15.49 3.26 -0.22
N GLU A 52 15.31 2.80 1.02
CA GLU A 52 16.34 2.93 2.06
C GLU A 52 17.46 1.88 1.94
N GLU A 53 17.10 0.59 1.91
CA GLU A 53 18.07 -0.51 1.96
C GLU A 53 18.75 -0.74 0.60
N ARG A 54 17.97 -0.79 -0.48
CA ARG A 54 18.49 -1.18 -1.81
C ARG A 54 18.71 0.00 -2.76
N ARG A 55 18.04 1.14 -2.50
CA ARG A 55 18.12 2.37 -3.30
C ARG A 55 17.82 2.14 -4.80
N TRP A 56 16.92 1.20 -5.11
CA TRP A 56 16.51 0.89 -6.48
C TRP A 56 15.64 2.01 -7.09
N ILE A 57 14.87 2.70 -6.26
CA ILE A 57 14.01 3.83 -6.61
C ILE A 57 14.28 4.98 -5.64
N GLY A 58 14.38 6.22 -6.15
CA GLY A 58 14.57 7.40 -5.31
C GLY A 58 13.31 7.77 -4.52
N GLU A 59 13.49 8.58 -3.49
CA GLU A 59 12.40 9.05 -2.61
C GLU A 59 11.29 9.75 -3.41
N GLU A 60 11.65 10.72 -4.25
CA GLU A 60 10.67 11.46 -5.05
C GLU A 60 9.90 10.53 -5.99
N ARG A 61 10.60 9.61 -6.67
CA ARG A 61 9.96 8.66 -7.59
C ARG A 61 9.01 7.71 -6.88
N PHE A 62 9.39 7.23 -5.70
CA PHE A 62 8.53 6.40 -4.87
C PHE A 62 7.27 7.16 -4.45
N LEU A 63 7.41 8.41 -3.99
CA LEU A 63 6.28 9.24 -3.60
C LEU A 63 5.38 9.59 -4.78
N HIS A 64 5.94 9.84 -5.96
CA HIS A 64 5.18 10.04 -7.19
C HIS A 64 4.36 8.79 -7.56
N ALA A 65 4.97 7.62 -7.50
CA ALA A 65 4.29 6.35 -7.73
C ALA A 65 3.15 6.13 -6.73
N LEU A 66 3.42 6.38 -5.43
CA LEU A 66 2.42 6.25 -4.37
C LEU A 66 1.23 7.19 -4.59
N ASN A 67 1.51 8.47 -4.88
CA ASN A 67 0.46 9.46 -5.15
C ASN A 67 -0.39 9.07 -6.38
N TYR A 68 0.24 8.50 -7.42
CA TYR A 68 -0.48 7.98 -8.57
C TYR A 68 -1.38 6.79 -8.20
N CYS A 69 -0.89 5.83 -7.42
CA CYS A 69 -1.69 4.70 -6.96
C CYS A 69 -2.86 5.11 -6.06
N MET A 70 -2.72 6.18 -5.27
CA MET A 70 -3.83 6.72 -4.45
C MET A 70 -4.97 7.32 -5.28
N LEU A 71 -4.73 7.72 -6.53
CA LEU A 71 -5.77 8.19 -7.44
C LEU A 71 -6.52 7.03 -8.11
N LEU A 72 -5.90 5.86 -8.21
CA LEU A 72 -6.48 4.70 -8.86
C LEU A 72 -7.37 3.93 -7.88
N PRO A 73 -8.59 3.52 -8.28
CA PRO A 73 -9.41 2.66 -7.44
C PRO A 73 -8.75 1.28 -7.32
N GLY A 74 -8.40 0.88 -6.10
CA GLY A 74 -7.90 -0.47 -5.82
C GLY A 74 -7.01 -0.57 -4.59
N PRO A 75 -6.40 -1.75 -4.36
CA PRO A 75 -5.49 -1.98 -3.24
C PRO A 75 -4.17 -1.22 -3.45
N GLU A 76 -4.03 -0.06 -2.79
CA GLU A 76 -2.90 0.88 -2.95
C GLU A 76 -1.52 0.19 -2.93
N ALA A 77 -1.25 -0.67 -1.93
CA ALA A 77 0.03 -1.34 -1.79
C ALA A 77 0.34 -2.32 -2.94
N GLN A 78 -0.66 -3.06 -3.41
CA GLN A 78 -0.49 -3.99 -4.52
C GLN A 78 -0.29 -3.23 -5.85
N GLN A 79 -1.05 -2.16 -6.06
CA GLN A 79 -0.88 -1.30 -7.24
C GLN A 79 0.52 -0.69 -7.29
N LEU A 80 1.03 -0.23 -6.14
CA LEU A 80 2.38 0.30 -6.03
C LEU A 80 3.44 -0.77 -6.33
N ALA A 81 3.28 -1.98 -5.79
CA ALA A 81 4.18 -3.11 -6.07
C ALA A 81 4.21 -3.46 -7.57
N VAL A 82 3.04 -3.53 -8.22
CA VAL A 82 2.94 -3.80 -9.67
C VAL A 82 3.58 -2.67 -10.48
N TYR A 83 3.33 -1.42 -10.10
CA TYR A 83 3.87 -0.26 -10.80
C TYR A 83 5.40 -0.18 -10.69
N ILE A 84 5.96 -0.36 -9.48
CA ILE A 84 7.42 -0.37 -9.28
C ILE A 84 8.05 -1.60 -9.93
N GLY A 85 7.40 -2.76 -9.86
CA GLY A 85 7.82 -3.96 -10.59
C GLY A 85 7.89 -3.70 -12.10
N TRP A 86 6.90 -3.00 -12.65
CA TRP A 86 6.89 -2.60 -14.05
C TRP A 86 8.00 -1.60 -14.37
N LEU A 87 8.27 -0.65 -13.49
CA LEU A 87 9.33 0.33 -13.67
C LEU A 87 10.74 -0.31 -13.68
N LEU A 88 10.95 -1.37 -12.90
CA LEU A 88 12.23 -2.07 -12.82
C LEU A 88 12.46 -3.06 -13.98
N HIS A 89 11.44 -3.81 -14.40
CA HIS A 89 11.59 -4.91 -15.37
C HIS A 89 10.45 -5.00 -16.39
N ARG A 90 9.81 -3.87 -16.73
CA ARG A 90 8.72 -3.76 -17.71
C ARG A 90 7.55 -4.69 -17.38
N THR A 91 6.82 -5.15 -18.39
CA THR A 91 5.63 -6.01 -18.22
C THR A 91 5.90 -7.27 -17.40
N ALA A 92 7.06 -7.91 -17.59
CA ALA A 92 7.45 -9.10 -16.83
C ALA A 92 7.61 -8.77 -15.33
N GLY A 93 8.25 -7.64 -15.01
CA GLY A 93 8.42 -7.18 -13.63
C GLY A 93 7.11 -6.88 -12.93
N GLY A 94 6.19 -6.18 -13.60
CA GLY A 94 4.87 -5.86 -13.04
C GLY A 94 4.03 -7.13 -12.79
N LEU A 95 4.07 -8.09 -13.71
CA LEU A 95 3.37 -9.37 -13.57
C LEU A 95 3.93 -10.19 -12.40
N VAL A 96 5.25 -10.31 -12.30
CA VAL A 96 5.92 -11.03 -11.20
C VAL A 96 5.65 -10.36 -9.85
N ALA A 97 5.77 -9.03 -9.76
CA ALA A 97 5.48 -8.29 -8.53
C ALA A 97 4.03 -8.50 -8.08
N GLY A 98 3.06 -8.35 -8.99
CA GLY A 98 1.64 -8.53 -8.67
C GLY A 98 1.28 -9.97 -8.29
N THR A 99 1.79 -10.95 -9.04
CA THR A 99 1.53 -12.37 -8.76
C THR A 99 2.15 -12.79 -7.43
N LEU A 100 3.42 -12.49 -7.18
CA LEU A 100 4.09 -12.84 -5.93
C LEU A 100 3.52 -12.10 -4.71
N PHE A 101 2.88 -10.95 -4.91
CA PHE A 101 2.17 -10.26 -3.83
C PHE A 101 0.92 -11.02 -3.37
N VAL A 102 0.16 -11.61 -4.31
CA VAL A 102 -1.12 -12.28 -4.03
C VAL A 102 -0.95 -13.78 -3.77
N LEU A 103 0.02 -14.42 -4.42
CA LEU A 103 0.23 -15.86 -4.44
C LEU A 103 0.34 -16.49 -3.04
N PRO A 104 1.11 -15.94 -2.07
CA PRO A 104 1.20 -16.51 -0.73
C PRO A 104 -0.16 -16.61 -0.04
N GLY A 105 -0.97 -15.54 -0.10
CA GLY A 105 -2.32 -15.53 0.45
C GLY A 105 -3.24 -16.52 -0.25
N ALA A 106 -3.17 -16.61 -1.59
CA ALA A 106 -3.95 -17.56 -2.37
C ALA A 106 -3.60 -19.02 -2.01
N LEU A 107 -2.33 -19.35 -1.84
CA LEU A 107 -1.88 -20.70 -1.45
C LEU A 107 -2.36 -21.08 -0.05
N VAL A 108 -2.28 -20.16 0.92
CA VAL A 108 -2.79 -20.38 2.28
C VAL A 108 -4.30 -20.62 2.23
N MET A 109 -5.04 -19.78 1.51
CA MET A 109 -6.50 -19.94 1.35
C MET A 109 -6.88 -21.26 0.70
N LEU A 110 -6.15 -21.67 -0.36
CA LEU A 110 -6.35 -22.94 -1.01
C LEU A 110 -6.10 -24.11 -0.05
N ALA A 111 -4.97 -24.07 0.67
CA ALA A 111 -4.62 -25.11 1.63
C ALA A 111 -5.66 -25.25 2.76
N LEU A 112 -6.11 -24.13 3.34
CA LEU A 112 -7.16 -24.12 4.37
C LEU A 112 -8.49 -24.61 3.81
N SER A 113 -8.85 -24.22 2.58
CA SER A 113 -10.09 -24.65 1.93
C SER A 113 -10.08 -26.15 1.62
N SER A 114 -8.95 -26.69 1.12
CA SER A 114 -8.80 -28.12 0.89
C SER A 114 -8.85 -28.90 2.20
N PHE A 115 -8.17 -28.41 3.24
CA PHE A 115 -8.22 -29.02 4.57
C PHE A 115 -9.65 -29.05 5.14
N TYR A 116 -10.41 -27.96 4.97
CA TYR A 116 -11.81 -27.91 5.38
C TYR A 116 -12.66 -28.98 4.69
N MET A 117 -12.54 -29.13 3.37
CA MET A 117 -13.33 -30.11 2.62
C MET A 117 -13.03 -31.56 3.02
N LEU A 118 -11.77 -31.86 3.38
CA LEU A 118 -11.38 -33.22 3.74
C LEU A 118 -11.82 -33.64 5.16
N TYR A 119 -11.99 -32.68 6.07
CA TYR A 119 -12.15 -32.96 7.49
C TYR A 119 -13.37 -32.29 8.15
N ASN A 120 -14.33 -31.80 7.36
CA ASN A 120 -15.49 -31.04 7.87
C ASN A 120 -16.32 -31.78 8.92
N ASP A 121 -16.39 -33.12 8.86
CA ASP A 121 -17.22 -33.95 9.74
C ASP A 121 -16.60 -34.22 11.13
N ALA A 122 -15.36 -33.77 11.39
CA ALA A 122 -14.72 -34.02 12.67
C ALA A 122 -15.16 -32.99 13.75
N PRO A 123 -15.63 -33.41 14.93
CA PRO A 123 -16.09 -32.50 15.99
C PRO A 123 -14.99 -31.56 16.53
N VAL A 124 -13.72 -31.96 16.41
CA VAL A 124 -12.56 -31.11 16.74
C VAL A 124 -12.49 -29.88 15.82
N ILE A 125 -12.90 -30.04 14.56
CA ILE A 125 -12.87 -28.97 13.57
C ILE A 125 -13.99 -27.96 13.80
N GLU A 126 -15.17 -28.42 14.24
CA GLU A 126 -16.24 -27.51 14.66
C GLU A 126 -15.82 -26.60 15.82
N ALA A 127 -15.19 -27.18 16.86
CA ALA A 127 -14.65 -26.41 17.99
C ALA A 127 -13.54 -25.43 17.54
N LEU A 128 -12.66 -25.84 16.63
CA LEU A 128 -11.66 -24.98 16.03
C LEU A 128 -12.29 -23.80 15.28
N PHE A 129 -13.32 -24.05 14.45
CA PHE A 129 -14.04 -22.99 13.73
C PHE A 129 -14.74 -22.02 14.66
N PHE A 130 -15.26 -22.47 15.80
CA PHE A 130 -15.80 -21.58 16.82
C PHE A 130 -14.72 -20.64 17.37
N GLY A 131 -13.53 -21.17 17.70
CA GLY A 131 -12.37 -20.37 18.10
C GLY A 131 -11.94 -19.38 17.02
N ILE A 132 -11.88 -19.81 15.75
CA ILE A 132 -11.54 -18.94 14.62
C ILE A 132 -12.59 -17.83 14.44
N LYS A 133 -13.90 -18.13 14.54
CA LYS A 133 -14.97 -17.11 14.47
C LYS A 133 -14.78 -16.04 15.54
N ALA A 134 -14.44 -16.44 16.77
CA ALA A 134 -14.15 -15.50 17.86
C ALA A 134 -12.90 -14.65 17.57
N ALA A 135 -11.83 -15.25 17.04
CA ALA A 135 -10.62 -14.54 16.65
C ALA A 135 -10.88 -13.54 15.49
N VAL A 136 -11.63 -13.95 14.46
CA VAL A 136 -12.03 -13.09 13.34
C VAL A 136 -12.86 -11.92 13.84
N LEU A 137 -13.82 -12.14 14.75
CA LEU A 137 -14.58 -11.06 15.37
C LEU A 137 -13.67 -10.05 16.07
N ALA A 138 -12.69 -10.52 16.85
CA ALA A 138 -11.72 -9.64 17.51
C ALA A 138 -10.90 -8.81 16.51
N VAL A 139 -10.43 -9.42 15.42
CA VAL A 139 -9.70 -8.73 14.34
C VAL A 139 -10.57 -7.70 13.62
N VAL A 140 -11.83 -8.03 13.33
CA VAL A 140 -12.79 -7.09 12.71
C VAL A 140 -13.04 -5.91 13.63
N VAL A 141 -13.23 -6.14 14.93
CA VAL A 141 -13.42 -5.06 15.92
C VAL A 141 -12.16 -4.18 16.01
N GLU A 142 -10.96 -4.76 16.05
CA GLU A 142 -9.70 -4.01 16.03
C GLU A 142 -9.58 -3.15 14.76
N ALA A 143 -9.91 -3.71 13.60
CA ALA A 143 -9.91 -2.98 12.33
C ALA A 143 -10.92 -1.82 12.34
N VAL A 144 -12.14 -2.03 12.83
CA VAL A 144 -13.16 -0.98 12.97
C VAL A 144 -12.68 0.14 13.90
N ILE A 145 -12.09 -0.21 15.05
CA ILE A 145 -11.57 0.78 16.00
C ILE A 145 -10.39 1.55 15.38
N ARG A 146 -9.47 0.85 14.72
CA ARG A 146 -8.29 1.46 14.07
C ARG A 146 -8.70 2.41 12.96
N ILE A 147 -9.58 1.99 12.06
CA ILE A 147 -10.11 2.82 10.97
C ILE A 147 -10.94 3.97 11.54
N GLY A 148 -11.79 3.70 12.53
CA GLY A 148 -12.61 4.70 13.21
C GLY A 148 -11.77 5.82 13.85
N LYS A 149 -10.70 5.49 14.59
CA LYS A 149 -9.77 6.49 15.14
C LYS A 149 -9.05 7.32 14.07
N ARG A 150 -8.79 6.73 12.91
CA ARG A 150 -8.16 7.43 11.78
C ARG A 150 -9.15 8.34 11.05
N ALA A 151 -10.39 7.92 10.86
CA ALA A 151 -11.41 8.62 10.08
C ALA A 151 -12.26 9.61 10.90
N LEU A 152 -12.65 9.25 12.13
CA LEU A 152 -13.58 10.01 12.96
C LEU A 152 -12.81 10.93 13.92
N LYS A 153 -12.57 12.16 13.50
CA LYS A 153 -11.78 13.15 14.25
C LYS A 153 -12.58 14.00 15.23
N ASN A 154 -13.89 14.09 15.06
CA ASN A 154 -14.76 14.91 15.91
C ASN A 154 -16.13 14.26 16.13
N ARG A 155 -16.91 14.87 17.03
CA ARG A 155 -18.26 14.41 17.38
C ARG A 155 -19.23 14.41 16.20
N VAL A 156 -19.07 15.30 15.23
CA VAL A 156 -19.94 15.38 14.05
C VAL A 156 -19.70 14.20 13.12
N MET A 157 -18.44 13.84 12.85
CA MET A 157 -18.08 12.65 12.08
C MET A 157 -18.60 11.38 12.75
N VAL A 158 -18.50 11.28 14.08
CA VAL A 158 -19.06 10.16 14.85
C VAL A 158 -20.59 10.10 14.70
N ALA A 159 -21.29 11.24 14.78
CA ALA A 159 -22.73 11.28 14.60
C ALA A 159 -23.15 10.84 13.18
N ILE A 160 -22.43 11.27 12.14
CA ILE A 160 -22.66 10.83 10.76
C ILE A 160 -22.43 9.31 10.63
N ALA A 161 -21.38 8.77 11.25
CA ALA A 161 -21.09 7.34 11.23
C ALA A 161 -22.20 6.52 11.93
N VAL A 162 -22.70 6.97 13.08
CA VAL A 162 -23.82 6.33 13.79
C VAL A 162 -25.10 6.42 12.97
N ALA A 163 -25.39 7.58 12.36
CA ALA A 163 -26.55 7.75 11.48
C ALA A 163 -26.47 6.82 10.25
N ALA A 164 -25.30 6.70 9.62
CA ALA A 164 -25.05 5.78 8.52
C ALA A 164 -25.24 4.31 8.93
N PHE A 165 -24.78 3.94 10.13
CA PHE A 165 -25.00 2.60 10.69
C PHE A 165 -26.49 2.31 10.91
N LEU A 166 -27.25 3.25 11.47
CA LEU A 166 -28.69 3.09 11.65
C LEU A 166 -29.43 3.04 10.30
N ALA A 167 -29.00 3.84 9.33
CA ALA A 167 -29.55 3.85 7.97
C ALA A 167 -29.40 2.50 7.26
N ILE A 168 -28.24 1.84 7.38
CA ILE A 168 -28.04 0.52 6.76
C ILE A 168 -28.67 -0.61 7.59
N TYR A 169 -28.55 -0.58 8.92
CA TYR A 169 -28.95 -1.68 9.78
C TYR A 169 -30.47 -1.70 10.05
N VAL A 170 -31.06 -0.54 10.32
CA VAL A 170 -32.49 -0.41 10.66
C VAL A 170 -33.32 -0.13 9.42
N LEU A 171 -32.92 0.87 8.63
CA LEU A 171 -33.70 1.32 7.46
C LEU A 171 -33.41 0.51 6.20
N LYS A 172 -32.40 -0.39 6.23
CA LYS A 172 -31.95 -1.22 5.09
C LYS A 172 -31.72 -0.41 3.80
N LEU A 173 -31.26 0.82 3.95
CA LEU A 173 -30.99 1.69 2.81
C LEU A 173 -29.80 1.16 1.99
N PRO A 174 -29.83 1.30 0.66
CA PRO A 174 -28.75 0.83 -0.18
C PRO A 174 -27.47 1.64 0.11
N PHE A 175 -26.34 0.95 0.21
CA PHE A 175 -25.04 1.54 0.55
C PHE A 175 -24.67 2.77 -0.31
N PRO A 176 -24.87 2.78 -1.65
CA PRO A 176 -24.59 3.97 -2.47
C PRO A 176 -25.34 5.23 -2.01
N LEU A 177 -26.59 5.09 -1.58
CA LEU A 177 -27.42 6.21 -1.13
C LEU A 177 -26.89 6.81 0.18
N ILE A 178 -26.42 5.95 1.10
CA ILE A 178 -25.82 6.36 2.37
C ILE A 178 -24.53 7.14 2.10
N VAL A 179 -23.69 6.65 1.18
CA VAL A 179 -22.44 7.33 0.80
C VAL A 179 -22.72 8.68 0.15
N LEU A 180 -23.70 8.76 -0.76
CA LEU A 180 -24.11 10.02 -1.38
C LEU A 180 -24.64 11.03 -0.36
N ALA A 181 -25.51 10.60 0.55
CA ALA A 181 -26.05 11.47 1.60
C ALA A 181 -24.94 11.96 2.55
N ALA A 182 -24.04 11.07 2.98
CA ALA A 182 -22.90 11.44 3.82
C ALA A 182 -21.95 12.41 3.11
N GLY A 183 -21.70 12.19 1.80
CA GLY A 183 -20.91 13.08 0.96
C GLY A 183 -21.52 14.47 0.82
N LEU A 184 -22.84 14.55 0.60
CA LEU A 184 -23.57 15.82 0.55
C LEU A 184 -23.53 16.55 1.91
N ILE A 185 -23.76 15.84 3.01
CA ILE A 185 -23.66 16.41 4.37
C ILE A 185 -22.24 16.93 4.63
N GLY A 186 -21.21 16.19 4.23
CA GLY A 186 -19.82 16.60 4.34
C GLY A 186 -19.49 17.82 3.49
N TRP A 187 -19.97 17.87 2.25
CA TRP A 187 -19.75 19.00 1.33
C TRP A 187 -20.41 20.29 1.83
N VAL A 188 -21.69 20.21 2.22
CA VAL A 188 -22.43 21.33 2.82
C VAL A 188 -21.76 21.73 4.13
N GLY A 189 -21.44 20.77 5.00
CA GLY A 189 -20.79 21.00 6.28
C GLY A 189 -19.43 21.69 6.15
N ASN A 190 -18.63 21.35 5.14
CA ASN A 190 -17.35 22.00 4.86
C ASN A 190 -17.50 23.46 4.43
N HIS A 191 -18.61 23.81 3.77
CA HIS A 191 -18.88 25.20 3.38
C HIS A 191 -19.29 26.08 4.57
N PHE A 192 -20.07 25.53 5.52
CA PHE A 192 -20.57 26.28 6.69
C PHE A 192 -19.64 26.23 7.91
N ALA A 193 -18.87 25.17 8.08
CA ALA A 193 -17.99 24.96 9.23
C ALA A 193 -16.70 24.21 8.83
N PRO A 194 -15.80 24.85 8.05
CA PRO A 194 -14.61 24.19 7.50
C PRO A 194 -13.70 23.57 8.57
N GLY A 195 -13.63 24.15 9.78
CA GLY A 195 -12.84 23.60 10.89
C GLY A 195 -13.31 22.23 11.42
N LEU A 196 -14.55 21.81 11.12
CA LEU A 196 -15.09 20.49 11.51
C LEU A 196 -15.00 19.47 10.37
N PHE A 197 -14.79 19.89 9.13
CA PHE A 197 -14.84 19.01 7.96
C PHE A 197 -13.58 19.05 7.09
N SER A 198 -12.58 19.88 7.41
CA SER A 198 -11.30 19.85 6.72
C SER A 198 -10.63 18.49 6.93
N GLY A 199 -10.60 17.68 5.88
CA GLY A 199 -9.88 16.42 5.87
C GLY A 199 -8.40 16.67 6.14
N SER A 200 -7.78 15.77 6.91
CA SER A 200 -6.32 15.71 7.01
C SER A 200 -5.78 15.41 5.61
N ALA A 201 -5.34 16.45 4.89
CA ALA A 201 -4.56 16.30 3.67
C ALA A 201 -3.32 15.48 4.05
N HIS A 202 -3.28 14.23 3.59
CA HIS A 202 -2.13 13.36 3.79
C HIS A 202 -0.97 13.86 2.94
N GLY A 203 0.21 14.01 3.55
CA GLY A 203 1.48 14.05 2.84
C GLY A 203 2.02 15.44 2.48
N LYS A 204 2.36 16.27 3.47
CA LYS A 204 3.57 17.09 3.31
C LYS A 204 4.75 16.19 3.68
N GLY A 205 5.24 15.44 2.69
CA GLY A 205 6.50 14.70 2.81
C GLY A 205 7.61 15.69 3.14
N ASN A 206 8.32 15.45 4.23
CA ASN A 206 9.49 16.23 4.58
C ASN A 206 10.56 15.92 3.53
N ALA A 207 10.97 16.92 2.76
CA ALA A 207 12.02 16.79 1.75
C ALA A 207 13.37 16.49 2.44
N ALA A 208 13.61 15.23 2.75
CA ALA A 208 14.93 14.75 3.12
C ALA A 208 15.79 14.71 1.84
N ALA A 209 17.02 15.21 1.95
CA ALA A 209 17.92 15.50 0.85
C ALA A 209 18.00 14.38 -0.20
N ASP A 210 17.67 14.77 -1.45
CA ASP A 210 17.62 13.93 -2.64
C ASP A 210 18.96 13.20 -2.88
N ARG A 211 18.88 11.87 -2.90
CA ARG A 211 19.95 10.98 -3.36
C ARG A 211 19.32 10.04 -4.38
N GLY A 212 19.34 10.46 -5.64
CA GLY A 212 18.72 9.76 -6.77
C GLY A 212 18.93 8.24 -6.77
N GLY A 213 17.86 7.50 -7.10
CA GLY A 213 17.87 6.05 -7.20
C GLY A 213 18.23 5.57 -8.61
N VAL A 214 18.39 4.26 -8.77
CA VAL A 214 18.78 3.65 -10.06
C VAL A 214 17.80 3.97 -11.18
N VAL A 215 16.50 3.89 -10.89
CA VAL A 215 15.44 4.23 -11.85
C VAL A 215 15.54 5.67 -12.32
N ASP A 216 15.92 6.62 -11.45
CA ASP A 216 16.08 8.02 -11.83
C ASP A 216 17.26 8.18 -12.80
N LEU A 217 18.34 7.45 -12.57
CA LEU A 217 19.49 7.41 -13.47
C LEU A 217 19.20 6.70 -14.80
N MET A 218 18.28 5.74 -14.84
CA MET A 218 17.83 5.10 -16.08
C MET A 218 16.91 6.04 -16.88
N PHE A 219 16.12 6.85 -16.19
CA PHE A 219 15.30 7.89 -16.80
C PHE A 219 16.17 9.00 -17.41
N GLU A 220 17.19 9.48 -16.69
CA GLU A 220 18.17 10.46 -17.19
C GLU A 220 18.97 9.94 -18.40
N ARG A 221 19.21 8.62 -18.46
CA ARG A 221 19.88 7.97 -19.60
C ARG A 221 18.96 7.67 -20.79
N GLY A 222 17.66 7.93 -20.67
CA GLY A 222 16.68 7.66 -21.74
C GLY A 222 16.44 6.16 -22.01
N GLU A 223 16.83 5.28 -21.10
CA GLU A 223 16.72 3.82 -21.26
C GLU A 223 15.29 3.30 -21.03
N LEU A 224 14.41 4.14 -20.46
CA LEU A 224 13.01 3.85 -20.20
C LEU A 224 12.10 4.29 -21.38
N GLY A 225 12.37 3.82 -22.59
CA GLY A 225 11.57 4.15 -23.79
C GLY A 225 10.10 3.67 -23.78
N HIS A 226 9.64 3.11 -22.66
CA HIS A 226 8.27 2.61 -22.45
C HIS A 226 7.47 3.43 -21.43
N THR A 227 8.08 4.47 -20.84
CA THR A 227 7.43 5.38 -19.88
C THR A 227 7.08 6.74 -20.48
N VAL A 228 7.14 6.88 -21.82
CA VAL A 228 6.74 8.07 -22.59
C VAL A 228 5.34 7.88 -23.15
#